data_AF-A0A524LNC5-F1
#
_entry.id   AF-A0A524LNC5-F1
#
_cell.length_a   1.000
_cell.length_b   1.000
_cell.length_c   1.000
_cell.angle_alpha   90.00
_cell.angle_beta   90.00
_cell.angle_gamma   90.00
#
_symmetry.space_group_name_H-M   'P 1'
#
loop_
_entity.id
_entity.type
_entity.pdbx_description
1 polymer ?
#
loop_
_entity_poly.entity_id
_entity_poly.type
_entity_poly.pdbx_seq_one_letter_code
_entity_poly.pdbx_strand_id
1 'polypeptide(L)'
;MTEDRSLNELPDQVFVALGRRGMEPLPLKECTYECDGNELLLVEVNQTKEAPSKKGIDEITEDWLVKCKTCTRPFTIRCINRYADGQKIDTRVDILDDTGKNLGWLGSY
;
A
#
# COMPACT_ATOMS: atom_id res chain seq x y z
N MET A 1 17.30 0.58 14.32
CA MET A 1 17.90 1.34 13.22
C MET A 1 16.77 1.58 12.25
N THR A 2 16.15 2.75 12.29
CA THR A 2 15.06 3.11 11.37
C THR A 2 15.74 3.51 10.07
N GLU A 3 15.98 2.52 9.22
CA GLU A 3 16.43 2.75 7.85
C GLU A 3 15.46 3.74 7.19
N ASP A 4 16.01 4.68 6.42
CA ASP A 4 15.36 5.72 5.62
C ASP A 4 14.34 5.10 4.62
N ARG A 5 13.27 4.49 5.14
CA ARG A 5 12.19 4.00 4.30
C ARG A 5 11.49 5.21 3.72
N SER A 6 11.20 5.12 2.43
CA SER A 6 10.64 6.24 1.67
C SER A 6 9.52 5.75 0.77
N LEU A 7 8.63 6.66 0.39
CA LEU A 7 7.56 6.34 -0.56
C LEU A 7 8.08 5.90 -1.94
N ASN A 8 9.38 6.04 -2.21
CA ASN A 8 10.00 5.53 -3.44
C ASN A 8 10.06 3.99 -3.48
N GLU A 9 9.91 3.32 -2.34
CA GLU A 9 9.83 1.86 -2.27
C GLU A 9 8.48 1.33 -2.75
N LEU A 10 7.43 2.16 -2.68
CA LEU A 10 6.14 1.87 -3.25
C LEU A 10 6.12 2.21 -4.75
N PRO A 11 5.45 1.42 -5.59
CA PRO A 11 5.27 1.76 -7.00
C PRO A 11 4.42 3.04 -7.13
N ASP A 12 4.57 3.75 -8.24
CA ASP A 12 3.75 4.95 -8.49
C ASP A 12 2.28 4.61 -8.78
N GLN A 13 2.03 3.39 -9.30
CA GLN A 13 0.71 2.91 -9.68
C GLN A 13 0.51 1.46 -9.27
N VAL A 14 -0.74 1.11 -8.99
CA VAL A 14 -1.23 -0.26 -8.79
C VAL A 14 -2.23 -0.60 -9.88
N PHE A 15 -2.54 -1.88 -10.07
CA PHE A 15 -3.44 -2.30 -11.14
C PHE A 15 -4.70 -2.93 -10.56
N VAL A 16 -5.85 -2.48 -11.01
CA VAL A 16 -7.14 -3.12 -10.69
C VAL A 16 -7.64 -3.89 -11.91
N ALA A 17 -8.16 -5.10 -11.67
CA ALA A 17 -8.72 -5.93 -12.72
C ALA A 17 -10.14 -5.46 -13.07
N LEU A 18 -10.36 -5.07 -14.33
CA LEU A 18 -11.68 -4.69 -14.87
C LEU A 18 -12.37 -5.85 -15.61
N GLY A 19 -12.07 -7.09 -15.20
CA GLY A 19 -12.57 -8.31 -15.84
C GLY A 19 -12.09 -8.44 -17.29
N ARG A 20 -13.02 -8.53 -18.25
CA ARG A 20 -12.70 -8.69 -19.68
C ARG A 20 -12.11 -7.43 -20.32
N ARG A 21 -12.16 -6.29 -19.64
CA ARG A 21 -11.65 -5.01 -20.15
C ARG A 21 -10.14 -4.82 -19.88
N GLY A 22 -9.51 -5.80 -19.22
CA GLY A 22 -8.08 -5.75 -18.91
C GLY A 22 -7.82 -5.20 -17.51
N MET A 23 -6.69 -4.52 -17.36
CA MET A 23 -6.24 -3.90 -16.11
C MET A 23 -6.20 -2.39 -16.27
N GLU A 24 -6.64 -1.67 -15.25
CA GLU A 24 -6.56 -0.21 -15.18
C GLU A 24 -5.49 0.20 -14.16
N PRO A 25 -4.51 1.02 -14.57
CA PRO A 25 -3.55 1.59 -13.63
C PRO A 25 -4.24 2.66 -12.78
N LEU A 26 -4.07 2.56 -11.47
CA LEU A 26 -4.51 3.54 -10.50
C LEU A 26 -3.29 4.11 -9.76
N PRO A 27 -3.19 5.44 -9.65
CA PRO A 27 -2.09 6.09 -8.94
C PRO A 27 -2.13 5.75 -7.45
N LEU A 28 -1.01 5.28 -6.91
CA LEU A 28 -0.90 4.90 -5.50
C LEU A 28 -0.57 6.09 -4.61
N LYS A 29 0.23 7.02 -5.13
CA LYS A 29 0.81 8.15 -4.37
C LYS A 29 -0.04 9.42 -4.47
N GLU A 30 -1.36 9.26 -4.59
CA GLU A 30 -2.32 10.36 -4.59
C GLU A 30 -3.20 10.33 -3.34
N CYS A 31 -3.70 11.50 -2.95
CA CYS A 31 -4.59 11.61 -1.82
C CYS A 31 -5.93 10.92 -2.12
N THR A 32 -6.40 10.13 -1.16
CA THR A 32 -7.64 9.35 -1.26
C THR A 32 -8.90 10.15 -0.90
N TYR A 33 -8.73 11.41 -0.50
CA TYR A 33 -9.80 12.36 -0.18
C TYR A 33 -10.02 13.37 -1.33
N GLU A 34 -11.12 14.12 -1.28
CA GLU A 34 -11.56 15.10 -2.30
C GLU A 34 -10.66 16.35 -2.49
N CYS A 35 -9.36 16.28 -2.18
CA CYS A 35 -8.44 17.41 -2.35
C CYS A 35 -7.48 17.28 -3.54
N ASP A 36 -7.54 16.17 -4.29
CA ASP A 36 -6.71 15.89 -5.48
C ASP A 36 -5.21 16.19 -5.26
N GLY A 37 -4.74 15.97 -4.04
CA GLY A 37 -3.37 16.28 -3.64
C GLY A 37 -2.41 15.15 -4.02
N ASN A 38 -1.39 15.46 -4.82
CA ASN A 38 -0.45 14.46 -5.34
C ASN A 38 0.87 14.41 -4.55
N GLU A 39 0.94 15.15 -3.45
CA GLU A 39 2.09 15.18 -2.57
C GLU A 39 1.75 14.54 -1.22
N LEU A 40 2.34 13.36 -0.99
CA LEU A 40 2.23 12.62 0.25
C LEU A 40 3.53 12.72 1.05
N LEU A 41 3.40 12.82 2.36
CA LEU A 41 4.49 12.70 3.33
C LEU A 41 4.39 11.36 4.03
N LEU A 42 5.47 10.60 4.08
CA LEU A 42 5.55 9.41 4.91
C LEU A 42 5.63 9.83 6.38
N VAL A 43 4.77 9.25 7.21
CA VAL A 43 4.77 9.46 8.66
C VAL A 43 5.39 8.25 9.36
N GLU A 44 4.95 7.05 9.00
CA GLU A 44 5.38 5.82 9.67
C GLU A 44 5.20 4.60 8.75
N VAL A 45 6.01 3.57 8.95
CA VAL A 45 5.86 2.26 8.30
C VAL A 45 5.84 1.19 9.38
N ASN A 46 4.78 0.40 9.42
CA ASN A 46 4.62 -0.71 10.35
C ASN A 46 4.52 -2.02 9.57
N GLN A 47 5.26 -3.05 9.98
CA GLN A 47 5.27 -4.35 9.31
C GLN A 47 4.93 -5.46 10.30
N THR A 48 4.07 -6.40 9.91
CA THR A 48 3.62 -7.47 10.82
C THR A 48 4.71 -8.50 11.13
N LYS A 49 5.69 -8.69 10.24
CA LYS A 49 6.79 -9.64 10.37
C LYS A 49 8.01 -9.15 9.62
N GLU A 50 9.21 -9.37 10.16
CA GLU A 50 10.47 -8.95 9.51
C GLU A 50 10.78 -9.75 8.23
N ALA A 51 10.38 -11.02 8.14
CA ALA A 51 10.68 -11.88 7.01
C ALA A 51 9.60 -12.96 6.78
N PRO A 52 9.41 -13.44 5.53
CA PRO A 52 8.43 -14.47 5.23
C PRO A 52 8.92 -15.86 5.64
N SER A 53 7.97 -16.77 5.89
CA SER A 53 8.27 -18.19 6.07
C SER A 53 8.99 -18.77 4.84
N LYS A 54 10.01 -19.60 5.08
CA LYS A 54 10.75 -20.32 4.03
C LYS A 54 9.97 -21.47 3.39
N LYS A 55 8.82 -21.85 3.97
CA LYS A 55 7.97 -22.95 3.49
C LYS A 55 6.50 -22.61 3.66
N GLY A 56 5.70 -22.99 2.68
CA GLY A 56 4.25 -22.78 2.66
C GLY A 56 3.85 -21.37 2.22
N ILE A 57 2.57 -21.05 2.40
CA ILE A 57 2.01 -19.73 2.12
C ILE A 57 2.16 -18.86 3.37
N ASP A 58 2.66 -17.64 3.19
CA ASP A 58 2.75 -16.63 4.24
C ASP A 58 2.28 -15.27 3.74
N GLU A 59 1.85 -14.42 4.68
CA GLU A 59 1.41 -13.05 4.41
C GLU A 59 2.14 -12.09 5.35
N ILE A 60 2.67 -11.02 4.78
CA ILE A 60 3.27 -9.90 5.51
C ILE A 60 2.50 -8.64 5.13
N THR A 61 1.99 -7.97 6.14
CA THR A 61 1.29 -6.69 5.97
C THR A 61 2.26 -5.57 6.31
N GLU A 62 2.43 -4.63 5.37
CA GLU A 62 3.15 -3.38 5.55
C GLU A 62 2.13 -2.23 5.49
N ASP A 63 1.96 -1.54 6.61
CA ASP A 63 1.10 -0.38 6.76
C ASP A 63 1.95 0.89 6.66
N TRP A 64 1.75 1.64 5.59
CA TRP A 64 2.42 2.90 5.31
C TRP A 64 1.50 4.05 5.68
N LEU A 65 1.70 4.64 6.85
CA LEU A 65 0.96 5.82 7.29
C LEU A 65 1.50 7.03 6.54
N VAL A 66 0.64 7.65 5.74
CA VAL A 66 0.97 8.82 4.92
C VAL A 66 0.08 9.99 5.28
N LYS A 67 0.56 11.20 5.02
CA LYS A 67 -0.17 12.45 5.22
C LYS A 67 -0.14 13.26 3.93
N CYS A 68 -1.31 13.62 3.41
CA CYS A 68 -1.38 14.54 2.28
C CYS A 68 -0.87 15.93 2.68
N LYS A 69 0.02 16.53 1.89
CA LYS A 69 0.50 17.90 2.17
C LYS A 69 -0.60 18.94 1.98
N THR A 70 -1.52 18.73 1.05
CA THR A 70 -2.57 19.68 0.67
C THR A 70 -3.68 19.77 1.71
N CYS A 71 -4.33 18.64 2.04
CA CYS A 71 -5.44 18.63 3.01
C CYS A 71 -5.00 18.29 4.44
N THR A 72 -3.73 17.91 4.64
CA THR A 72 -3.15 17.52 5.93
C THR A 72 -3.80 16.31 6.60
N ARG A 73 -4.69 15.60 5.91
CA ARG A 73 -5.32 14.38 6.43
C ARG A 73 -4.38 13.19 6.30
N PRO A 74 -4.23 12.37 7.35
CA PRO A 74 -3.51 11.11 7.26
C PRO A 74 -4.41 10.02 6.67
N PHE A 75 -3.80 9.03 6.05
CA PHE A 75 -4.42 7.76 5.67
C PHE A 75 -3.34 6.70 5.58
N THR A 76 -3.72 5.42 5.55
CA THR A 76 -2.75 4.32 5.51
C THR A 76 -2.88 3.56 4.20
N ILE A 77 -1.75 3.39 3.52
CA ILE A 77 -1.60 2.49 2.39
C ILE A 77 -1.17 1.13 2.97
N ARG A 78 -2.07 0.14 2.93
CA ARG A 78 -1.81 -1.21 3.44
C ARG A 78 -1.41 -2.13 2.30
N CYS A 79 -0.15 -2.54 2.28
CA CYS A 79 0.39 -3.52 1.35
C CYS A 79 0.39 -4.91 2.00
N ILE A 80 -0.46 -5.80 1.52
CA ILE A 80 -0.52 -7.20 1.93
C ILE A 80 0.30 -7.99 0.93
N ASN A 81 1.55 -8.29 1.28
CA ASN A 81 2.48 -9.05 0.48
C ASN A 81 2.28 -10.55 0.75
N ARG A 82 1.94 -11.32 -0.30
CA ARG A 82 1.81 -12.78 -0.24
C ARG A 82 3.09 -13.45 -0.70
N TYR A 83 3.48 -14.48 0.03
CA TYR A 83 4.66 -15.27 -0.25
C TYR A 83 4.30 -16.75 -0.35
N ALA A 84 4.92 -17.47 -1.29
CA ALA A 84 4.96 -18.93 -1.33
C ALA A 84 6.42 -19.37 -1.27
N ASP A 85 6.74 -20.21 -0.27
CA ASP A 85 8.08 -20.76 -0.06
C ASP A 85 9.17 -19.66 -0.03
N GLY A 86 8.84 -18.52 0.60
CA GLY A 86 9.71 -17.36 0.73
C GLY A 86 9.79 -16.45 -0.50
N GLN A 87 9.12 -16.78 -1.62
CA GLN A 87 9.06 -15.94 -2.81
C GLN A 87 7.76 -15.12 -2.85
N LYS A 88 7.88 -13.82 -3.13
CA LYS A 88 6.73 -12.92 -3.24
C LYS A 88 5.92 -13.26 -4.50
N ILE A 89 4.62 -13.49 -4.34
CA ILE A 89 3.69 -13.84 -5.43
C ILE A 89 2.96 -12.60 -5.93
N ASP A 90 2.34 -11.86 -5.01
CA ASP A 90 1.56 -10.65 -5.30
C ASP A 90 1.56 -9.70 -4.10
N THR A 91 1.35 -8.42 -4.36
CA THR A 91 0.96 -7.44 -3.35
C THR A 91 -0.45 -6.98 -3.61
N ARG A 92 -1.31 -7.14 -2.62
CA ARG A 92 -2.61 -6.46 -2.58
C ARG A 92 -2.47 -5.14 -1.83
N VAL A 93 -3.05 -4.07 -2.37
CA VAL A 93 -3.05 -2.75 -1.75
C VAL A 93 -4.47 -2.35 -1.35
N ASP A 94 -4.67 -2.14 -0.06
CA ASP A 94 -5.88 -1.58 0.52
C ASP A 94 -5.60 -0.17 1.05
N ILE A 95 -6.64 0.68 1.08
CA ILE A 95 -6.56 2.01 1.69
C ILE A 95 -7.37 2.03 2.97
N LEU A 96 -6.79 2.56 4.04
CA LEU A 96 -7.48 2.82 5.30
C LEU A 96 -7.55 4.32 5.55
N ASP A 97 -8.67 4.80 6.04
CA ASP A 97 -8.81 6.20 6.48
C ASP A 97 -8.06 6.47 7.79
N ASP A 98 -8.10 7.72 8.24
CA ASP A 98 -7.53 8.21 9.49
C ASP A 98 -8.09 7.54 10.76
N THR A 99 -9.25 6.89 10.66
CA THR A 99 -9.86 6.11 11.76
C THR A 99 -9.49 4.62 11.72
N GLY A 100 -8.72 4.21 10.71
CA GLY A 100 -8.37 2.81 10.47
C GLY A 100 -9.47 2.01 9.77
N LYS A 101 -10.52 2.66 9.26
CA LYS A 101 -11.57 2.02 8.48
C LYS A 101 -11.05 1.75 7.07
N ASN A 102 -11.21 0.51 6.62
CA ASN A 102 -10.84 0.10 5.26
C ASN A 102 -11.80 0.76 4.26
N LEU A 103 -11.27 1.65 3.43
CA LEU A 103 -11.99 2.32 2.35
C LEU A 103 -12.13 1.41 1.11
N GLY A 104 -11.34 0.35 1.04
CA GLY A 104 -11.44 -0.69 0.03
C GLY A 104 -10.10 -1.11 -0.55
N TRP A 105 -10.19 -2.07 -1.46
CA TRP A 105 -9.08 -2.53 -2.28
C TRP A 105 -8.82 -1.55 -3.42
N LEU A 106 -7.58 -1.06 -3.53
CA LEU A 106 -7.15 -0.14 -4.59
C LEU A 106 -6.63 -0.90 -5.81
N GLY A 107 -5.84 -1.95 -5.61
CA GLY A 107 -5.24 -2.71 -6.70
C GLY A 107 -4.15 -3.67 -6.24
N SER A 108 -3.44 -4.25 -7.20
CA SER A 108 -2.32 -5.16 -6.96
C SER A 108 -1.14 -4.89 -7.89
N TYR A 109 0.05 -5.32 -7.48
CA TYR A 109 1.28 -5.28 -8.26
C TYR A 109 2.25 -6.40 -7.85
#